data_AF-A0A3N5X5K7-F1
#
_entry.id   AF-A0A3N5X5K7-F1
#
_cell.length_a   1.000
_cell.length_b   1.000
_cell.length_c   1.000
_cell.angle_alpha   90.00
_cell.angle_beta   90.00
_cell.angle_gamma   90.00
#
_symmetry.space_group_name_H-M   'P 1'
#
loop_
_entity.id
_entity.type
_entity.pdbx_description
1 polymer ?
#
loop_
_entity_poly.entity_id
_entity_poly.type
_entity_poly.pdbx_seq_one_letter_code
_entity_poly.pdbx_strand_id
1 'polypeptide(L)'
;MTKGRLEAFTDGVLAILITIMVLEMKAPHSGEAELQSLRPVVPAFMSYVLSFIYLGIYWNNHHHLFHAVQRVSGLTLWANLHLLFWLSLIPFVTSWMGETHFAAWPVSVYGAVLLMSAVAWDIERRVLLRHHPTDSPIARALAGRRARKEWTSLVLYAAGIGLALASPWLACALYTVVAAMWLIPDRRIEREIFASPPAAPPSTPAGTAEQRKGTVRAAQQEATEITEEGLVSLGSFLRCLRLRSTPEIVL
;
A
#
# COMPACT_ATOMS: atom_id res chain seq x y z
N MET A 1 9.68 -4.25 14.32
CA MET A 1 9.03 -4.56 13.03
C MET A 1 9.82 -3.88 11.93
N THR A 2 10.04 -4.53 10.78
CA THR A 2 10.69 -3.87 9.63
C THR A 2 9.67 -3.01 8.91
N LYS A 3 10.12 -1.89 8.32
CA LYS A 3 9.31 -0.99 7.48
C LYS A 3 8.51 -1.76 6.41
N GLY A 4 9.19 -2.61 5.64
CA GLY A 4 8.54 -3.39 4.57
C GLY A 4 7.46 -4.36 5.06
N ARG A 5 7.52 -4.84 6.30
CA ARG A 5 6.42 -5.67 6.86
C ARG A 5 5.18 -4.85 7.17
N LEU A 6 5.33 -3.58 7.59
CA LEU A 6 4.21 -2.69 7.90
C LEU A 6 3.51 -2.25 6.61
N GLU A 7 4.30 -1.92 5.59
CA GLU A 7 3.80 -1.61 4.25
C GLU A 7 3.04 -2.80 3.66
N ALA A 8 3.65 -3.98 3.63
CA ALA A 8 3.00 -5.18 3.10
C ALA A 8 1.71 -5.54 3.83
N PHE A 9 1.64 -5.28 5.15
CA PHE A 9 0.41 -5.46 5.91
C PHE A 9 -0.67 -4.46 5.50
N THR A 10 -0.32 -3.18 5.39
CA THR A 10 -1.24 -2.12 4.95
C THR A 10 -1.74 -2.37 3.53
N ASP A 11 -0.86 -2.74 2.61
CA ASP A 11 -1.20 -3.08 1.22
C ASP A 11 -2.15 -4.29 1.17
N GLY A 12 -1.88 -5.33 1.96
CA GLY A 12 -2.74 -6.50 2.06
C GLY A 12 -4.15 -6.15 2.56
N VAL A 13 -4.25 -5.31 3.59
CA VAL A 13 -5.55 -4.84 4.09
C VAL A 13 -6.27 -4.02 3.03
N LEU A 14 -5.62 -3.04 2.41
CA LEU A 14 -6.23 -2.20 1.38
C LEU A 14 -6.71 -3.01 0.16
N ALA A 15 -5.94 -4.01 -0.27
CA ALA A 15 -6.36 -4.93 -1.33
C ALA A 15 -7.65 -5.68 -0.96
N ILE A 16 -7.76 -6.19 0.27
CA ILE A 16 -8.97 -6.84 0.77
C ILE A 16 -10.16 -5.88 0.82
N LEU A 17 -9.96 -4.63 1.22
CA LEU A 17 -11.05 -3.64 1.26
C LEU A 17 -11.57 -3.33 -0.15
N ILE A 18 -10.66 -3.18 -1.12
CA ILE A 18 -11.02 -2.96 -2.53
C ILE A 18 -11.82 -4.14 -3.09
N THR A 19 -11.43 -5.38 -2.76
CA THR A 19 -12.15 -6.58 -3.24
C THR A 19 -13.50 -6.74 -2.57
N ILE A 20 -13.62 -6.50 -1.25
CA ILE A 20 -14.92 -6.55 -0.56
C ILE A 20 -15.90 -5.55 -1.19
N MET A 21 -15.45 -4.33 -1.52
CA MET A 21 -16.35 -3.32 -2.12
C MET A 21 -16.97 -3.76 -3.45
N VAL A 22 -16.22 -4.45 -4.32
CA VAL A 22 -16.79 -4.93 -5.59
C VAL A 22 -17.70 -6.14 -5.38
N LEU A 23 -17.42 -6.97 -4.37
CA LEU A 23 -18.25 -8.14 -4.04
C LEU A 23 -19.62 -7.74 -3.44
N GLU A 24 -19.70 -6.61 -2.76
CA GLU A 24 -20.95 -6.05 -2.23
C GLU A 24 -21.89 -5.51 -3.32
N MET A 25 -21.37 -5.27 -4.54
CA MET A 25 -22.17 -4.77 -5.65
C MET A 25 -22.96 -5.90 -6.33
N LYS A 26 -24.28 -5.91 -6.12
CA LYS A 26 -25.18 -6.95 -6.60
C LYS A 26 -25.51 -6.75 -8.09
N ALA A 27 -25.29 -7.79 -8.89
CA ALA A 27 -25.78 -7.83 -10.27
C ALA A 27 -27.33 -7.90 -10.27
N PRO A 28 -28.00 -7.34 -11.29
CA PRO A 28 -29.44 -7.49 -11.45
C PRO A 28 -29.79 -8.99 -11.63
N HIS A 29 -30.99 -9.37 -11.19
CA HIS A 29 -31.42 -10.77 -11.15
C HIS A 29 -31.51 -11.38 -12.55
N SER A 30 -31.25 -12.70 -12.64
CA SER A 30 -31.34 -13.48 -13.87
C SER A 30 -32.78 -13.46 -14.43
N GLY A 31 -32.98 -12.75 -15.54
CA GLY A 31 -34.28 -12.49 -16.18
C GLY A 31 -34.32 -11.10 -16.82
N GLU A 32 -33.42 -10.23 -16.38
CA GLU A 32 -33.25 -8.84 -16.76
C GLU A 32 -31.97 -8.63 -17.58
N ALA A 33 -31.88 -9.28 -18.75
CA ALA A 33 -30.72 -9.20 -19.66
C ALA A 33 -30.65 -7.89 -20.47
N GLU A 34 -31.47 -6.91 -20.12
CA GLU A 34 -31.56 -5.63 -20.82
C GLU A 34 -30.66 -4.58 -20.17
N LEU A 35 -30.11 -3.67 -20.98
CA LEU A 35 -29.30 -2.57 -20.47
C LEU A 35 -30.05 -1.69 -19.46
N GLN A 36 -31.39 -1.63 -19.56
CA GLN A 36 -32.24 -0.84 -18.67
C GLN A 36 -32.21 -1.34 -17.22
N SER A 37 -31.94 -2.63 -17.02
CA SER A 37 -31.85 -3.27 -15.71
C SER A 37 -30.61 -2.87 -14.91
N LEU A 38 -29.66 -2.16 -15.52
CA LEU A 38 -28.54 -1.55 -14.81
C LEU A 38 -28.91 -0.23 -14.13
N ARG A 39 -30.01 0.42 -14.53
CA ARG A 39 -30.41 1.74 -13.99
C ARG A 39 -30.51 1.76 -12.45
N PRO A 40 -31.08 0.73 -11.79
CA PRO A 40 -31.13 0.68 -10.31
C PRO A 40 -29.77 0.45 -9.64
N VAL A 41 -28.78 -0.09 -10.38
CA VAL A 41 -27.43 -0.39 -9.87
C VAL A 41 -26.51 0.84 -9.91
N VAL A 42 -26.84 1.85 -10.73
CA VAL A 42 -26.04 3.07 -10.91
C VAL A 42 -25.66 3.75 -9.59
N PRO A 43 -26.56 3.95 -8.60
CA PRO A 43 -26.19 4.55 -7.31
C PRO A 43 -25.09 3.78 -6.58
N ALA A 44 -25.20 2.44 -6.54
CA ALA A 44 -24.21 1.56 -5.92
C ALA A 44 -22.88 1.56 -6.68
N PHE A 45 -22.92 1.60 -8.03
CA PHE A 45 -21.72 1.72 -8.84
C PHE A 45 -21.01 3.07 -8.62
N MET A 46 -21.77 4.17 -8.51
CA MET A 46 -21.20 5.50 -8.26
C MET A 46 -20.57 5.62 -6.87
N SER A 47 -21.20 5.04 -5.83
CA SER A 47 -20.60 4.96 -4.50
C SER A 47 -19.34 4.11 -4.51
N TYR A 48 -19.36 2.96 -5.19
CA TYR A 48 -18.19 2.10 -5.40
C TYR A 48 -17.03 2.87 -6.04
N VAL A 49 -17.24 3.55 -7.17
CA VAL A 49 -16.18 4.28 -7.88
C VAL A 49 -15.57 5.36 -6.99
N LEU A 50 -16.41 6.13 -6.29
CA LEU A 50 -15.93 7.18 -5.38
C LEU A 50 -15.06 6.59 -4.26
N SER A 51 -15.51 5.50 -3.64
CA SER A 51 -14.76 4.84 -2.56
C SER A 51 -13.49 4.15 -3.04
N PHE A 52 -13.51 3.56 -4.24
CA PHE A 52 -12.32 3.01 -4.89
C PHE A 52 -11.26 4.10 -5.09
N ILE A 53 -11.67 5.27 -5.59
CA ILE A 53 -10.78 6.43 -5.74
C ILE A 53 -10.21 6.82 -4.38
N TYR A 54 -11.02 6.88 -3.31
CA TYR A 54 -10.53 7.21 -1.97
C TYR A 54 -9.50 6.21 -1.45
N LEU A 55 -9.79 4.91 -1.51
CA LEU A 55 -8.83 3.89 -1.09
C LEU A 55 -7.54 3.95 -1.92
N GLY A 56 -7.65 4.19 -3.24
CA GLY A 56 -6.50 4.38 -4.12
C GLY A 56 -5.66 5.60 -3.75
N ILE A 57 -6.30 6.72 -3.38
CA ILE A 57 -5.62 7.92 -2.89
C ILE A 57 -4.88 7.63 -1.58
N TYR A 58 -5.51 6.94 -0.63
CA TYR A 58 -4.86 6.56 0.63
C TYR A 58 -3.69 5.61 0.39
N TRP A 59 -3.87 4.60 -0.46
CA TRP A 59 -2.82 3.66 -0.84
C TRP A 59 -1.63 4.40 -1.47
N ASN A 60 -1.87 5.22 -2.49
CA ASN A 60 -0.82 5.95 -3.20
C ASN A 60 -0.07 6.90 -2.25
N ASN A 61 -0.80 7.64 -1.42
CA ASN A 61 -0.21 8.52 -0.42
C ASN A 61 0.60 7.75 0.62
N HIS A 62 0.10 6.62 1.11
CA HIS A 62 0.78 5.76 2.07
C HIS A 62 2.08 5.22 1.50
N HIS A 63 2.03 4.67 0.28
CA HIS A 63 3.20 4.15 -0.43
C HIS A 63 4.28 5.22 -0.61
N HIS A 64 3.92 6.43 -1.06
CA HIS A 64 4.87 7.55 -1.16
C HIS A 64 5.44 8.00 0.18
N LEU A 65 4.60 8.10 1.22
CA LEU A 65 5.02 8.49 2.56
C LEU A 65 6.04 7.50 3.13
N PHE A 66 5.75 6.21 2.97
CA PHE A 66 6.59 5.15 3.50
C PHE A 66 7.87 4.96 2.69
N HIS A 67 7.87 5.15 1.37
CA HIS A 67 9.10 5.18 0.57
C HIS A 67 10.17 6.14 1.14
N ALA A 68 9.72 7.27 1.67
CA ALA A 68 10.53 8.32 2.28
C ALA A 68 11.06 8.02 3.70
N VAL A 69 10.55 7.00 4.37
CA VAL A 69 10.86 6.65 5.77
C VAL A 69 12.05 5.69 5.85
N GLN A 70 12.93 5.91 6.83
CA GLN A 70 14.04 4.98 7.11
C GLN A 70 13.80 4.06 8.30
N ARG A 71 13.02 4.48 9.30
CA ARG A 71 12.77 3.72 10.53
C ARG A 71 11.31 3.86 10.96
N VAL A 72 10.72 2.78 11.45
CA VAL A 72 9.36 2.74 12.00
C VAL A 72 9.42 2.54 13.51
N SER A 73 8.65 3.32 14.27
CA SER A 73 8.56 3.22 15.74
C SER A 73 7.26 2.50 16.16
N GLY A 74 7.18 2.03 17.41
CA GLY A 74 5.95 1.42 17.93
C GLY A 74 4.72 2.35 17.84
N LEU A 75 4.91 3.66 18.02
CA LEU A 75 3.85 4.65 17.82
C LEU A 75 3.37 4.72 16.37
N THR A 76 4.29 4.51 15.41
CA THR A 76 3.93 4.46 13.97
C THR A 76 3.00 3.29 13.69
N LEU A 77 3.23 2.13 14.32
CA LEU A 77 2.35 0.95 14.18
C LEU A 77 0.94 1.25 14.70
N TRP A 78 0.81 1.86 15.87
CA TRP A 78 -0.50 2.22 16.43
C TRP A 78 -1.23 3.25 15.58
N ALA A 79 -0.52 4.25 15.06
CA ALA A 79 -1.11 5.24 14.17
C ALA A 79 -1.57 4.61 12.84
N ASN A 80 -0.79 3.69 12.29
CA ASN A 80 -1.17 2.93 11.10
C ASN A 80 -2.42 2.05 11.34
N LEU A 81 -2.49 1.33 12.47
CA LEU A 81 -3.68 0.57 12.84
C LEU A 81 -4.92 1.46 13.01
N HIS A 82 -4.75 2.66 13.58
CA HIS A 82 -5.83 3.62 13.69
C HIS A 82 -6.35 4.09 12.32
N LEU A 83 -5.45 4.34 11.35
CA LEU A 83 -5.85 4.61 9.96
C LEU A 83 -6.59 3.43 9.35
N LEU A 84 -6.02 2.22 9.44
CA LEU A 84 -6.60 1.00 8.88
C LEU A 84 -7.98 0.70 9.45
N PHE A 85 -8.22 1.00 10.73
CA PHE A 85 -9.54 0.87 11.35
C PHE A 85 -10.60 1.72 10.63
N TRP A 86 -10.31 2.98 10.33
CA TRP A 86 -11.27 3.83 9.63
C TRP A 86 -11.45 3.42 8.18
N LEU A 87 -10.36 3.06 7.50
CA LEU A 87 -10.43 2.58 6.12
C LEU A 87 -11.23 1.28 6.00
N SER A 88 -11.15 0.39 7.00
CA SER A 88 -11.89 -0.87 6.97
C SER A 88 -13.41 -0.71 7.09
N LEU A 89 -13.90 0.46 7.52
CA LEU A 89 -15.32 0.78 7.53
C LEU A 89 -15.84 1.28 6.18
N ILE A 90 -14.95 1.67 5.25
CA ILE A 90 -15.33 2.21 3.94
C ILE A 90 -16.23 1.26 3.15
N PRO A 91 -15.96 -0.06 3.05
CA PRO A 91 -16.84 -0.96 2.29
C PRO A 91 -18.29 -0.95 2.80
N PHE A 92 -18.46 -0.99 4.13
CA PHE A 92 -19.77 -0.95 4.77
C PHE A 92 -20.52 0.35 4.45
N VAL A 93 -19.90 1.51 4.67
CA VAL A 93 -20.58 2.80 4.42
C VAL A 93 -20.83 3.05 2.92
N THR A 94 -20.01 2.47 2.05
CA THR A 94 -20.16 2.54 0.59
C THR A 94 -21.38 1.76 0.12
N SER A 95 -21.50 0.51 0.59
CA SER A 95 -22.64 -0.36 0.31
C SER A 95 -23.92 0.28 0.84
N TRP A 96 -23.92 0.72 2.11
CA TRP A 96 -25.08 1.35 2.74
C TRP A 96 -25.53 2.62 2.01
N MET A 97 -24.61 3.50 1.61
CA MET A 97 -24.92 4.71 0.84
C MET A 97 -25.48 4.40 -0.56
N GLY A 98 -24.94 3.38 -1.23
CA GLY A 98 -25.37 2.95 -2.56
C GLY A 98 -26.77 2.32 -2.55
N GLU A 99 -27.01 1.37 -1.64
CA GLU A 99 -28.30 0.67 -1.52
C GLU A 99 -29.44 1.62 -1.14
N THR A 100 -29.17 2.60 -0.29
CA THR A 100 -30.16 3.60 0.15
C THR A 100 -30.32 4.79 -0.80
N HIS A 101 -29.72 4.73 -1.99
CA HIS A 101 -29.83 5.78 -3.02
C HIS A 101 -29.43 7.17 -2.51
N PHE A 102 -28.32 7.23 -1.75
CA PHE A 102 -27.79 8.47 -1.17
C PHE A 102 -28.75 9.14 -0.17
N ALA A 103 -29.44 8.35 0.68
CA ALA A 103 -30.19 8.91 1.80
C ALA A 103 -29.28 9.71 2.76
N ALA A 104 -29.85 10.70 3.45
CA ALA A 104 -29.11 11.66 4.26
C ALA A 104 -28.17 11.02 5.29
N TRP A 105 -28.68 10.12 6.14
CA TRP A 105 -27.87 9.48 7.19
C TRP A 105 -26.70 8.64 6.64
N PRO A 106 -26.91 7.74 5.65
CA PRO A 106 -25.82 7.03 4.99
C PRO A 106 -24.73 7.97 4.43
N VAL A 107 -25.12 9.07 3.78
CA VAL A 107 -24.17 10.06 3.24
C VAL A 107 -23.44 10.83 4.35
N SER A 108 -24.10 11.17 5.45
CA SER A 108 -23.47 11.78 6.62
C SER A 108 -22.45 10.83 7.26
N VAL A 109 -22.80 9.56 7.45
CA VAL A 109 -21.92 8.56 8.07
C VAL A 109 -20.75 8.22 7.16
N TYR A 110 -20.97 8.14 5.84
CA TYR A 110 -19.92 8.03 4.85
C TYR A 110 -18.90 9.16 4.98
N GLY A 111 -19.37 10.42 5.04
CA GLY A 111 -18.53 11.58 5.28
C GLY A 111 -17.77 11.54 6.61
N ALA A 112 -18.41 11.04 7.68
CA ALA A 112 -17.78 10.90 8.98
C ALA A 112 -16.62 9.91 8.95
N VAL A 113 -16.78 8.77 8.26
CA VAL A 113 -15.68 7.82 8.05
C VAL A 113 -14.54 8.47 7.27
N LEU A 114 -14.83 9.19 6.17
CA LEU A 114 -13.80 9.89 5.39
C LEU A 114 -13.07 10.98 6.21
N LEU A 115 -13.81 11.76 7.01
CA LEU A 115 -13.23 12.75 7.91
C LEU A 115 -12.27 12.10 8.91
N MET A 116 -12.70 11.00 9.53
CA MET A 116 -11.89 10.31 10.53
C MET A 116 -10.70 9.59 9.92
N SER A 117 -10.82 9.04 8.69
CA SER A 117 -9.67 8.55 7.93
C SER A 117 -8.66 9.67 7.64
N ALA A 118 -9.12 10.88 7.32
CA ALA A 118 -8.25 12.03 7.10
C ALA A 118 -7.55 12.50 8.39
N VAL A 119 -8.25 12.48 9.53
CA VAL A 119 -7.65 12.75 10.85
C VAL A 119 -6.63 11.69 11.22
N ALA A 120 -6.94 10.41 11.01
CA ALA A 120 -6.03 9.30 11.30
C ALA A 120 -4.75 9.38 10.45
N TRP A 121 -4.89 9.72 9.16
CA TRP A 121 -3.76 9.99 8.27
C TRP A 121 -2.89 11.16 8.78
N ASP A 122 -3.50 12.25 9.23
CA ASP A 122 -2.77 13.39 9.79
C ASP A 122 -1.96 13.02 11.04
N ILE A 123 -2.53 12.17 11.91
CA ILE A 123 -1.86 11.63 13.08
C ILE A 123 -0.67 10.75 12.68
N GLU A 124 -0.87 9.78 11.78
CA GLU A 124 0.20 8.89 11.29
C GLU A 124 1.35 9.71 10.70
N ARG A 125 1.04 10.68 9.84
CA ARG A 125 2.01 11.58 9.23
C ARG A 125 2.81 12.35 10.30
N ARG A 126 2.15 12.93 11.31
CA ARG A 126 2.83 13.68 12.39
C ARG A 126 3.71 12.77 13.25
N VAL A 127 3.23 11.59 13.62
CA VAL A 127 4.01 10.61 14.40
C VAL A 127 5.27 10.22 13.64
N LEU A 128 5.15 10.00 12.34
CA LEU A 128 6.26 9.63 11.48
C LEU A 128 7.28 10.78 11.34
N LEU A 129 6.81 12.00 11.13
CA LEU A 129 7.67 13.19 11.01
C LEU A 129 8.44 13.52 12.29
N ARG A 130 7.91 13.20 13.48
CA ARG A 130 8.62 13.42 14.75
C ARG A 130 9.90 12.59 14.90
N HIS A 131 10.04 11.51 14.14
CA HIS A 131 11.21 10.64 14.18
C HIS A 131 12.25 10.94 13.09
N HIS A 132 11.98 11.91 12.21
CA HIS A 132 12.87 12.31 11.12
C HIS A 132 13.33 13.77 11.30
N PRO A 133 14.63 14.09 11.09
CA PRO A 133 15.12 15.47 11.19
C PRO A 133 14.34 16.43 10.27
N THR A 134 14.01 17.61 10.78
CA THR A 134 13.18 18.65 10.16
C THR A 134 13.69 19.15 8.80
N ASP A 135 14.95 18.88 8.46
CA ASP A 135 15.61 19.26 7.20
C ASP A 135 15.51 18.22 6.07
N SER A 136 14.76 17.12 6.27
CA SER A 136 14.55 16.17 5.18
C SER A 136 13.78 16.83 4.01
N PRO A 137 14.12 16.50 2.74
CA PRO A 137 13.38 16.98 1.56
C PRO A 137 11.87 16.71 1.66
N ILE A 138 11.50 15.64 2.37
CA ILE A 138 10.13 15.21 2.65
C ILE A 138 9.40 16.20 3.56
N ALA A 139 10.05 16.71 4.62
CA ALA A 139 9.45 17.70 5.52
C ALA A 139 9.17 19.03 4.80
N ARG A 140 10.06 19.45 3.89
CA ARG A 140 9.85 20.65 3.05
C ARG A 140 8.80 20.43 1.96
N ALA A 141 8.78 19.27 1.32
CA ALA A 141 7.79 18.92 0.30
C ALA A 141 6.36 18.77 0.88
N LEU A 142 6.24 18.45 2.17
CA LEU A 142 4.98 18.45 2.92
C LEU A 142 4.58 19.84 3.44
N ALA A 143 5.47 20.84 3.43
CA ALA A 143 5.20 22.15 4.03
C ALA A 143 4.29 23.03 3.15
N GLY A 144 3.36 23.74 3.81
CA GLY A 144 2.54 24.81 3.22
C GLY A 144 1.35 24.35 2.37
N ARG A 145 1.58 23.91 1.13
CA ARG A 145 0.50 23.61 0.16
C ARG A 145 -0.26 22.33 0.52
N ARG A 146 0.46 21.27 0.93
CA ARG A 146 -0.17 20.01 1.35
C ARG A 146 -0.94 20.16 2.66
N ALA A 147 -0.36 20.86 3.64
CA ALA A 147 -1.06 21.20 4.89
C ALA A 147 -2.36 22.00 4.62
N ARG A 148 -2.35 22.92 3.64
CA ARG A 148 -3.57 23.61 3.21
C ARG A 148 -4.59 22.66 2.60
N LYS A 149 -4.19 21.77 1.68
CA LYS A 149 -5.08 20.74 1.10
C LYS A 149 -5.70 19.86 2.18
N GLU A 150 -4.92 19.43 3.16
CA GLU A 150 -5.39 18.62 4.29
C GLU A 150 -6.44 19.35 5.12
N TRP A 151 -6.15 20.59 5.55
CA TRP A 151 -7.10 21.39 6.30
C TRP A 151 -8.38 21.69 5.49
N THR A 152 -8.24 22.05 4.21
CA THR A 152 -9.38 22.22 3.31
C THR A 152 -10.21 20.95 3.20
N SER A 153 -9.59 19.77 3.13
CA SER A 153 -10.31 18.49 3.07
C SER A 153 -11.12 18.23 4.34
N LEU A 154 -10.53 18.45 5.52
CA LEU A 154 -11.24 18.28 6.80
C LEU A 154 -12.47 19.19 6.89
N VAL A 155 -12.32 20.46 6.50
CA VAL A 155 -13.42 21.43 6.48
C VAL A 155 -14.50 21.00 5.49
N LEU A 156 -14.14 20.57 4.28
CA LEU A 156 -15.10 20.12 3.28
C LEU A 156 -15.83 18.84 3.70
N TYR A 157 -15.17 17.89 4.36
CA TYR A 157 -15.84 16.72 4.92
C TYR A 157 -16.80 17.12 6.05
N ALA A 158 -16.37 17.94 7.01
CA ALA A 158 -17.22 18.40 8.10
C ALA A 158 -18.45 19.18 7.58
N ALA A 159 -18.24 20.04 6.59
CA ALA A 159 -19.31 20.75 5.89
C ALA A 159 -20.25 19.76 5.18
N GLY A 160 -19.71 18.78 4.45
CA GLY A 160 -20.49 17.73 3.79
C GLY A 160 -21.35 16.91 4.76
N ILE A 161 -20.82 16.55 5.93
CA ILE A 161 -21.57 15.81 6.96
C ILE A 161 -22.79 16.63 7.43
N GLY A 162 -22.59 17.93 7.68
CA GLY A 162 -23.68 18.84 8.07
C GLY A 162 -24.68 19.09 6.95
N LEU A 163 -24.20 19.28 5.71
CA LEU A 163 -25.04 19.51 4.54
C LEU A 163 -25.81 18.26 4.11
N ALA A 164 -25.32 17.05 4.39
CA ALA A 164 -25.96 15.81 3.99
C ALA A 164 -27.38 15.67 4.54
N LEU A 165 -27.66 16.26 5.71
CA LEU A 165 -29.00 16.28 6.31
C LEU A 165 -29.97 17.21 5.57
N ALA A 166 -29.47 18.23 4.88
CA ALA A 166 -30.28 19.16 4.09
C ALA A 166 -30.36 18.74 2.61
N SER A 167 -29.24 18.34 2.02
CA SER A 167 -29.13 17.87 0.65
C SER A 167 -27.97 16.86 0.52
N PRO A 168 -28.28 15.55 0.43
CA PRO A 168 -27.27 14.52 0.28
C PRO A 168 -26.42 14.70 -0.98
N TRP A 169 -27.02 15.18 -2.07
CA TRP A 169 -26.33 15.44 -3.33
C TRP A 169 -25.26 16.53 -3.23
N LEU A 170 -25.50 17.59 -2.45
CA LEU A 170 -24.49 18.61 -2.19
C LEU A 170 -23.31 18.03 -1.38
N ALA A 171 -23.60 17.19 -0.39
CA ALA A 171 -22.56 16.50 0.37
C ALA A 171 -21.72 15.57 -0.53
N CYS A 172 -22.38 14.77 -1.39
CA CYS A 172 -21.70 13.95 -2.39
C CYS A 172 -20.80 14.79 -3.30
N ALA A 173 -21.27 15.94 -3.79
CA ALA A 173 -20.47 16.85 -4.61
C ALA A 173 -19.22 17.36 -3.85
N LEU A 174 -19.35 17.72 -2.57
CA LEU A 174 -18.20 18.11 -1.74
C LEU A 174 -17.21 16.96 -1.59
N TYR A 175 -17.68 15.73 -1.35
CA TYR A 175 -16.81 14.56 -1.28
C TYR A 175 -16.13 14.29 -2.63
N THR A 176 -16.82 14.43 -3.77
CA THR A 176 -16.19 14.29 -5.09
C THR A 176 -15.12 15.36 -5.32
N VAL A 177 -15.36 16.61 -4.90
CA VAL A 177 -14.38 17.70 -4.99
C VAL A 177 -13.12 17.40 -4.19
N VAL A 178 -13.26 16.85 -2.97
CA VAL A 178 -12.12 16.43 -2.17
C VAL A 178 -11.34 15.31 -2.87
N ALA A 179 -12.01 14.28 -3.38
CA ALA A 179 -11.36 13.22 -4.15
C ALA A 179 -10.59 13.77 -5.37
N ALA A 180 -11.20 14.67 -6.15
CA ALA A 180 -10.56 15.29 -7.31
C ALA A 180 -9.33 16.15 -6.93
N MET A 181 -9.41 16.89 -5.81
CA MET A 181 -8.29 17.69 -5.30
C MET A 181 -7.08 16.83 -4.95
N TRP A 182 -7.31 15.62 -4.44
CA TRP A 182 -6.26 14.67 -4.06
C TRP A 182 -5.77 13.78 -5.20
N LEU A 183 -6.60 13.55 -6.22
CA LEU A 183 -6.23 12.79 -7.40
C LEU A 183 -5.12 13.47 -8.22
N ILE A 184 -5.04 14.80 -8.19
CA ILE A 184 -4.00 15.58 -8.88
C ILE A 184 -2.71 15.56 -8.05
N PRO A 185 -1.67 14.78 -8.44
CA PRO A 185 -0.44 14.66 -7.67
C PRO A 185 0.31 15.99 -7.68
N ASP A 186 0.89 16.38 -6.53
CA ASP A 186 1.77 17.56 -6.48
C ASP A 186 3.09 17.22 -7.19
N ARG A 187 3.20 17.57 -8.48
CA ARG A 187 4.36 17.34 -9.37
C ARG A 187 5.72 17.80 -8.81
N ARG A 188 5.75 18.57 -7.72
CA ARG A 188 6.98 18.95 -7.01
C ARG A 188 7.62 17.81 -6.22
N ILE A 189 6.82 16.91 -5.65
CA ILE A 189 7.32 15.78 -4.84
C ILE A 189 8.12 14.84 -5.74
N GLU A 190 7.59 14.51 -6.91
CA GLU A 190 8.30 13.74 -7.95
C GLU A 190 9.60 14.45 -8.35
N ARG A 191 9.54 15.77 -8.58
CA ARG A 191 10.73 16.55 -8.95
C ARG A 191 11.83 16.53 -7.88
N GLU A 192 11.52 16.64 -6.59
CA GLU A 192 12.56 16.62 -5.54
C GLU A 192 13.10 15.20 -5.27
N ILE A 193 12.27 14.16 -5.43
CA ILE A 193 12.69 12.76 -5.30
C ILE A 193 13.61 12.35 -6.46
N PHE A 194 13.30 12.77 -7.69
CA PHE A 194 14.09 12.43 -8.89
C PHE A 194 15.22 13.43 -9.20
N ALA A 195 15.22 14.64 -8.64
CA ALA A 195 16.31 15.61 -8.82
C ALA A 195 17.50 15.40 -7.88
N SER A 196 17.38 14.54 -6.86
CA SER A 196 18.54 14.15 -6.05
C SER A 196 19.40 13.18 -6.88
N PRO A 197 20.64 13.55 -7.28
CA PRO A 197 21.52 12.61 -7.96
C PRO A 197 21.70 11.38 -7.08
N PRO A 198 21.77 10.15 -7.64
CA PRO A 198 22.12 8.98 -6.84
C PRO A 198 23.40 9.30 -6.08
N ALA A 199 23.36 9.13 -4.75
CA ALA A 199 24.52 9.36 -3.90
C ALA A 199 25.72 8.66 -4.55
N ALA A 200 26.78 9.42 -4.82
CA ALA A 200 27.97 8.88 -5.45
C ALA A 200 28.40 7.64 -4.65
N PRO A 201 28.67 6.50 -5.32
CA PRO A 201 29.08 5.30 -4.62
C PRO A 201 30.27 5.67 -3.72
N PRO A 202 30.31 5.16 -2.47
CA PRO A 202 31.40 5.47 -1.56
C PRO A 202 32.71 5.21 -2.28
N SER A 203 33.58 6.23 -2.33
CA SER A 203 34.91 6.12 -2.95
C SER A 203 35.61 4.94 -2.31
N THR A 204 35.67 3.84 -3.05
CA THR A 204 36.25 2.58 -2.58
C THR A 204 37.73 2.86 -2.35
N PRO A 205 38.25 2.76 -1.11
CA PRO A 205 39.68 2.95 -0.87
C PRO A 205 40.42 1.95 -1.75
N ALA A 206 41.41 2.41 -2.52
CA ALA A 206 42.04 1.65 -3.59
C ALA A 206 42.54 0.23 -3.18
N GLY A 207 42.79 -0.01 -1.89
CA GLY A 207 43.18 -1.34 -1.37
C GLY A 207 42.05 -2.38 -1.26
N THR A 208 40.77 -1.98 -1.23
CA THR A 208 39.66 -2.91 -0.96
C THR A 208 39.19 -3.69 -2.19
N ALA A 209 39.41 -3.18 -3.42
CA ALA A 209 39.02 -3.87 -4.65
C ALA A 209 39.91 -5.10 -4.92
N GLU A 210 41.19 -5.03 -4.58
CA GLU A 210 42.15 -6.12 -4.76
C GLU A 210 42.01 -7.19 -3.67
N GLN A 211 41.78 -6.79 -2.42
CA GLN A 211 41.38 -7.72 -1.35
C GLN A 211 40.07 -8.44 -1.68
N ARG A 212 39.05 -7.74 -2.19
CA ARG A 212 37.77 -8.36 -2.54
C ARG A 212 37.90 -9.36 -3.69
N LYS A 213 38.76 -9.08 -4.69
CA LYS A 213 39.08 -10.05 -5.76
C LYS A 213 39.79 -11.28 -5.21
N GLY A 214 40.71 -11.12 -4.25
CA GLY A 214 41.39 -12.22 -3.56
C GLY A 214 40.42 -13.11 -2.79
N THR A 215 39.54 -12.52 -1.99
CA THR A 215 38.54 -13.27 -1.20
C THR A 215 37.54 -14.01 -2.08
N VAL A 216 37.07 -13.40 -3.18
CA VAL A 216 36.16 -14.06 -4.13
C VAL A 216 36.85 -15.23 -4.84
N ARG A 217 38.12 -15.08 -5.26
CA ARG A 217 38.88 -16.21 -5.85
C ARG A 217 39.08 -17.36 -4.87
N ALA A 218 39.43 -17.06 -3.62
CA ALA A 218 39.61 -18.08 -2.58
C ALA A 218 38.30 -18.87 -2.33
N ALA A 219 37.17 -18.18 -2.16
CA ALA A 219 35.88 -18.82 -1.96
C ALA A 219 35.44 -19.66 -3.17
N GLN A 220 35.83 -19.27 -4.38
CA GLN A 220 35.46 -19.98 -5.60
C GLN A 220 36.34 -21.23 -5.82
N GLN A 221 37.62 -21.20 -5.41
CA GLN A 221 38.46 -22.40 -5.37
C GLN A 221 37.96 -23.41 -4.33
N GLU A 222 37.63 -22.95 -3.12
CA GLU A 222 37.11 -23.81 -2.04
C GLU A 222 35.77 -24.47 -2.44
N ALA A 223 34.86 -23.73 -3.09
CA ALA A 223 33.62 -24.30 -3.61
C ALA A 223 33.83 -25.34 -4.74
N THR A 224 34.88 -25.17 -5.55
CA THR A 224 35.21 -26.12 -6.63
C THR A 224 35.80 -27.41 -6.05
N GLU A 225 36.67 -27.30 -5.05
CA GLU A 225 37.29 -28.44 -4.35
C GLU A 225 36.24 -29.28 -3.60
N ILE A 226 35.30 -28.64 -2.89
CA ILE A 226 34.17 -29.32 -2.23
C ILE A 226 33.30 -30.09 -3.24
N THR A 227 33.12 -29.52 -4.44
CA THR A 227 32.31 -30.16 -5.49
C THR A 227 33.03 -31.38 -6.09
N GLU A 228 34.34 -31.29 -6.32
CA GLU A 228 35.14 -32.42 -6.81
C GLU A 228 35.24 -33.54 -5.78
N GLU A 229 35.50 -33.23 -4.51
CA GLU A 229 35.51 -34.25 -3.44
C GLU A 229 34.15 -34.93 -3.28
N GLY A 230 33.05 -34.15 -3.36
CA GLY A 230 31.69 -34.67 -3.33
C GLY A 230 31.39 -35.64 -4.48
N LEU A 231 31.84 -35.32 -5.70
CA LEU A 231 31.68 -36.17 -6.89
C LEU A 231 32.52 -37.45 -6.81
N VAL A 232 33.75 -37.40 -6.28
CA VAL A 232 34.62 -38.58 -6.09
C VAL A 232 34.05 -39.51 -5.02
N SER A 233 33.52 -38.97 -3.93
CA SER A 233 32.86 -39.73 -2.87
C SER A 233 31.59 -40.43 -3.37
N LEU A 234 30.76 -39.72 -4.14
CA LEU A 234 29.54 -40.27 -4.75
C LEU A 234 29.87 -41.37 -5.78
N GLY A 235 30.90 -41.17 -6.61
CA GLY A 235 31.36 -42.17 -7.57
C GLY A 235 31.91 -43.44 -6.92
N SER A 236 32.61 -43.32 -5.79
CA SER A 236 33.11 -44.45 -5.00
C SER A 236 31.96 -45.22 -4.34
N PHE A 237 30.98 -44.51 -3.79
CA PHE A 237 29.78 -45.09 -3.19
C PHE A 237 28.95 -45.88 -4.21
N LEU A 238 28.74 -45.32 -5.41
CA LEU A 238 28.03 -46.00 -6.50
C LEU A 238 28.79 -47.24 -7.01
N ARG A 239 30.12 -47.22 -7.02
CA ARG A 239 30.94 -48.39 -7.38
C ARG A 239 30.79 -49.53 -6.36
N CYS A 240 30.73 -49.19 -5.07
CA CYS A 240 30.45 -50.14 -3.98
C CYS A 240 29.06 -50.78 -4.08
N LEU A 241 28.04 -49.99 -4.42
CA LEU A 241 26.68 -50.49 -4.65
C LEU A 241 26.60 -51.44 -5.85
N ARG A 242 27.35 -51.18 -6.93
CA ARG A 242 27.34 -52.02 -8.14
C ARG A 242 27.98 -53.40 -7.90
N LEU A 243 29.03 -53.48 -7.08
CA LEU A 243 29.70 -54.74 -6.73
C LEU A 243 28.90 -55.64 -5.78
N ARG A 244 27.85 -55.13 -5.14
CA ARG A 244 27.00 -55.90 -4.20
C ARG A 244 25.75 -56.50 -4.84
N SER A 245 25.55 -56.28 -6.14
CA SER A 245 24.30 -56.58 -6.86
C SER A 245 24.40 -57.71 -7.90
N THR A 246 25.43 -58.55 -7.85
CA THR A 246 25.50 -59.80 -8.61
C THR A 246 24.98 -60.97 -7.75
N PRO A 247 23.76 -61.49 -7.97
CA PRO A 247 23.39 -62.79 -7.42
C PRO A 247 24.12 -63.89 -8.20
N GLU A 248 25.01 -64.63 -7.53
CA GLU A 248 25.42 -65.96 -7.98
C GLU A 248 24.18 -66.87 -7.95
N ILE A 249 23.66 -67.19 -9.13
CA ILE A 249 22.77 -68.33 -9.33
C ILE A 249 23.68 -69.54 -9.50
N VAL A 250 23.84 -70.34 -8.45
CA VAL A 250 24.41 -71.69 -8.53
C VAL A 250 23.26 -72.66 -8.72
N LEU A 251 23.22 -73.29 -9.90
CA LEU A 251 22.62 -74.59 -10.17
C LEU A 251 23.73 -75.63 -10.15
#